data_AF-A0AAU9LLA6-F1
#
_entry.id   AF-A0AAU9LLA6-F1
#
_cell.length_a   1.000
_cell.length_b   1.000
_cell.length_c   1.000
_cell.angle_alpha   90.00
_cell.angle_beta   90.00
_cell.angle_gamma   90.00
#
_symmetry.space_group_name_H-M   'P 1'
#
loop_
_entity.id
_entity.type
_entity.pdbx_description
1 polymer ?
#
loop_
_entity_poly.entity_id
_entity_poly.type
_entity_poly.pdbx_seq_one_letter_code
_entity_poly.pdbx_strand_id
1 'polypeptide(L)'
;MSTEGGSIRQQLANLDLRIIIDYSLVEWKELEEEEPTGNEWEDRKVGRRKDFLLRRMELAKHFIRTNIEPKWMVLRLLPVLPPELRPIYHIDDDKLVTSDINEIYRRIIYRNNTLTDLLTTSIATPEELIIS
;
A
#
# COMPACT_ATOMS: atom_id res chain seq x y z
N MET A 1 -16.99 -7.30 -4.46
CA MET A 1 -15.77 -8.08 -4.14
C MET A 1 -14.72 -7.13 -3.57
N SER A 2 -14.36 -7.26 -2.30
CA SER A 2 -13.31 -6.42 -1.69
C SER A 2 -11.96 -7.03 -2.06
N THR A 3 -11.26 -6.48 -3.05
CA THR A 3 -9.86 -6.82 -3.32
C THR A 3 -9.01 -6.37 -2.12
N GLU A 4 -7.97 -7.13 -1.77
CA GLU A 4 -7.12 -6.84 -0.58
C GLU A 4 -6.66 -5.38 -0.54
N GLY A 5 -6.22 -4.82 -1.66
CA GLY A 5 -5.84 -3.40 -1.76
C GLY A 5 -7.02 -2.43 -1.52
N GLY A 6 -8.21 -2.76 -2.02
CA GLY A 6 -9.43 -1.99 -1.78
C GLY A 6 -9.81 -1.95 -0.30
N SER A 7 -9.68 -3.09 0.39
CA SER A 7 -9.94 -3.22 1.83
C SER A 7 -8.98 -2.36 2.66
N ILE A 8 -7.67 -2.46 2.39
CA ILE A 8 -6.64 -1.65 3.07
C ILE A 8 -6.92 -0.16 2.89
N ARG A 9 -7.27 0.27 1.67
CA ARG A 9 -7.60 1.68 1.42
C ARG A 9 -8.82 2.13 2.22
N GLN A 10 -9.84 1.29 2.36
CA GLN A 10 -11.04 1.62 3.13
C GLN A 10 -10.70 1.79 4.61
N GLN A 11 -9.87 0.92 5.16
CA GLN A 11 -9.36 1.06 6.53
C GLN A 11 -8.58 2.36 6.71
N LEU A 12 -7.68 2.69 5.77
CA LEU A 12 -6.91 3.94 5.79
C LEU A 12 -7.76 5.20 5.60
N ALA A 13 -8.87 5.11 4.88
CA ALA A 13 -9.78 6.23 4.68
C ALA A 13 -10.64 6.55 5.92
N ASN A 14 -10.94 5.53 6.73
CA ASN A 14 -11.69 5.66 7.97
C ASN A 14 -10.79 5.88 9.20
N LEU A 15 -9.49 6.09 8.98
CA LEU A 15 -8.49 6.17 10.03
C LEU A 15 -8.49 7.55 10.69
N ASP A 16 -8.74 7.62 11.99
CA ASP A 16 -8.55 8.84 12.77
C ASP A 16 -7.12 8.92 13.31
N LEU A 17 -6.32 9.80 12.71
CA LEU A 17 -4.92 9.99 13.07
C LEU A 17 -4.74 10.61 14.47
N ARG A 18 -5.71 11.40 14.96
CA ARG A 18 -5.61 12.02 16.29
C ARG A 18 -5.76 10.96 17.37
N ILE A 19 -6.76 10.10 17.21
CA ILE A 19 -7.01 8.96 18.09
C ILE A 19 -5.77 8.05 18.16
N ILE A 20 -5.10 7.79 17.03
CA ILE A 20 -3.87 6.98 16.99
C ILE A 20 -2.73 7.61 17.79
N ILE A 21 -2.57 8.94 17.69
CA ILE A 21 -1.55 9.67 18.43
C ILE A 21 -1.84 9.60 19.93
N ASP A 22 -3.10 9.84 20.32
CA ASP A 22 -3.50 9.86 21.72
C ASP A 22 -3.30 8.47 22.37
N TYR A 23 -3.79 7.41 21.73
CA TYR A 23 -3.55 6.05 22.22
C TYR A 23 -2.06 5.68 22.26
N SER A 24 -1.28 6.09 21.26
CA SER A 24 0.16 5.87 21.27
C SER A 24 0.87 6.57 22.42
N LEU A 25 0.43 7.79 22.74
CA LEU A 25 1.03 8.60 23.79
C LEU A 25 0.74 8.00 25.16
N VAL A 26 -0.49 7.53 25.39
CA VAL A 26 -0.87 6.83 26.62
C VAL A 26 -0.03 5.56 26.77
N GLU A 27 -0.02 4.69 25.76
CA GLU A 27 0.74 3.44 25.79
C GLU A 27 2.25 3.68 25.99
N TRP A 28 2.81 4.72 25.36
CA TRP A 28 4.23 5.04 25.53
C TRP A 28 4.57 5.50 26.94
N LYS A 29 3.67 6.24 27.61
CA LYS A 29 3.84 6.65 29.00
C LYS A 29 3.77 5.48 29.97
N GLU A 30 2.83 4.55 29.75
CA GLU A 30 2.73 3.32 30.57
C GLU A 30 4.06 2.53 30.53
N LEU A 31 4.66 2.39 29.33
CA LEU A 31 5.96 1.73 29.15
C LEU A 31 7.17 2.56 29.62
N GLU A 32 6.98 3.83 30.01
CA GLU A 32 8.02 4.65 30.65
C GLU A 32 8.01 4.46 32.17
N GLU A 33 6.84 4.20 32.75
CA GLU A 33 6.68 3.94 34.18
C GLU A 33 7.02 2.49 34.58
N GLU A 34 7.10 1.58 33.61
CA GLU A 34 7.58 0.20 33.83
C GLU A 34 9.09 0.19 34.16
N GLU A 35 9.41 -0.17 35.40
CA GLU A 35 10.78 -0.42 35.83
C GLU A 35 11.38 -1.65 35.10
N PRO A 36 12.70 -1.68 34.86
CA PRO A 36 13.35 -2.82 34.21
C PRO A 36 13.11 -4.11 35.00
N THR A 37 12.63 -5.15 34.33
CA THR A 37 12.33 -6.44 34.97
C THR A 37 13.61 -7.20 35.35
N GLY A 38 14.78 -6.75 34.85
CA GLY A 38 16.07 -7.43 35.00
C GLY A 38 16.26 -8.58 34.02
N ASN A 39 15.27 -8.84 33.16
CA ASN A 39 15.34 -9.77 32.05
C ASN A 39 15.64 -9.00 30.76
N GLU A 40 16.87 -9.12 30.26
CA GLU A 40 17.34 -8.40 29.07
C GLU A 40 16.43 -8.57 27.85
N TRP A 41 15.76 -9.72 27.71
CA TRP A 41 14.89 -10.00 26.58
C TRP A 41 13.56 -9.24 26.66
N GLU A 42 13.01 -9.11 27.86
CA GLU A 42 11.79 -8.35 28.13
C GLU A 42 12.05 -6.86 28.00
N ASP A 43 13.13 -6.36 28.60
CA ASP A 43 13.53 -4.96 28.54
C ASP A 43 13.77 -4.52 27.08
N ARG A 44 14.42 -5.38 26.26
CA ARG A 44 14.60 -5.13 24.82
C ARG A 44 13.28 -5.14 24.04
N LYS A 45 12.32 -5.96 24.43
CA LYS A 45 11.00 -6.00 23.79
C LYS A 45 10.23 -4.70 24.09
N VAL A 46 10.26 -4.24 25.33
CA VAL A 46 9.66 -2.96 25.75
C VAL A 46 10.32 -1.80 25.01
N GLY A 47 11.65 -1.75 24.94
CA GLY A 47 12.37 -0.73 24.16
C GLY A 47 11.94 -0.67 22.69
N ARG A 48 11.87 -1.83 22.01
CA ARG A 48 11.37 -1.90 20.63
C ARG A 48 9.93 -1.41 20.49
N ARG A 49 9.08 -1.67 21.48
CA ARG A 49 7.68 -1.20 21.46
C ARG A 49 7.62 0.32 21.59
N LYS A 50 8.41 0.91 22.49
CA LYS A 50 8.51 2.37 22.65
C LYS A 50 8.99 3.05 21.36
N ASP A 51 10.03 2.52 20.73
CA ASP A 51 10.54 3.02 19.44
C ASP A 51 9.47 2.96 18.34
N PHE A 52 8.71 1.87 18.29
CA PHE A 52 7.60 1.72 17.35
C PHE A 52 6.50 2.77 17.58
N LEU A 53 6.13 3.03 18.83
CA LEU A 53 5.11 4.02 19.17
C LEU A 53 5.56 5.44 18.81
N LEU A 54 6.83 5.77 19.05
CA LEU A 54 7.42 7.05 18.64
C LEU A 54 7.32 7.25 17.12
N ARG A 55 7.73 6.26 16.34
CA ARG A 55 7.62 6.30 14.86
C ARG A 55 6.17 6.40 14.39
N ARG A 56 5.23 5.69 15.04
CA ARG A 56 3.80 5.75 14.71
C ARG A 56 3.24 7.15 14.94
N MET A 57 3.56 7.78 16.07
CA MET A 57 3.15 9.15 16.38
C MET A 57 3.76 10.16 15.42
N GLU A 58 5.05 10.02 15.10
CA GLU A 58 5.73 10.92 14.17
C GLU A 58 5.13 10.86 12.77
N LEU A 59 4.83 9.65 12.27
CA LEU A 59 4.18 9.44 10.99
C LEU A 59 2.78 10.06 10.96
N ALA A 60 1.97 9.82 12.00
CA ALA A 60 0.62 10.38 12.11
C ALA A 60 0.65 11.92 12.17
N LYS A 61 1.58 12.50 12.92
CA LYS A 61 1.82 13.96 12.97
C LYS A 61 2.23 14.50 11.60
N HIS A 62 3.07 13.77 10.87
CA HIS A 62 3.46 14.17 9.51
C HIS A 62 2.25 14.26 8.58
N PHE A 63 1.39 13.23 8.55
CA PHE A 63 0.18 13.25 7.74
C PHE A 63 -0.73 14.44 8.06
N ILE A 64 -0.93 14.75 9.35
CA ILE A 64 -1.74 15.91 9.78
C ILE A 64 -1.09 17.23 9.33
N ARG A 65 0.23 17.37 9.48
CA ARG A 65 0.96 18.60 9.13
C ARG A 65 1.00 18.88 7.63
N THR A 66 1.16 17.84 6.81
CA THR A 66 1.28 17.98 5.36
C THR A 66 -0.08 17.92 4.65
N ASN A 67 -1.17 17.71 5.39
CA ASN A 67 -2.52 17.50 4.84
C ASN A 67 -2.56 16.36 3.80
N ILE A 68 -1.72 15.33 4.00
CA ILE A 68 -1.69 14.13 3.16
C ILE A 68 -2.62 13.10 3.77
N GLU A 69 -3.46 12.49 2.95
CA GLU A 69 -4.36 11.44 3.41
C GLU A 69 -3.69 10.06 3.38
N PRO A 70 -3.77 9.26 4.47
CA PRO A 70 -3.19 7.90 4.50
C PRO A 70 -3.68 6.99 3.37
N LYS A 71 -4.94 7.18 2.94
CA LYS A 71 -5.55 6.40 1.85
C LYS A 71 -4.81 6.53 0.51
N TRP A 72 -3.97 7.57 0.33
CA TRP A 72 -3.18 7.78 -0.88
C TRP A 72 -2.00 6.82 -1.02
N MET A 73 -1.60 6.12 0.06
CA MET A 73 -0.60 5.06 -0.02
C MET A 73 -1.06 3.88 -0.89
N VAL A 74 -2.37 3.73 -1.10
CA VAL A 74 -2.94 2.73 -2.00
C VAL A 74 -3.33 3.38 -3.32
N LEU A 75 -2.57 3.06 -4.36
CA LEU A 75 -2.76 3.59 -5.72
C LEU A 75 -4.01 3.00 -6.38
N ARG A 76 -4.83 3.87 -6.98
CA ARG A 76 -5.93 3.48 -7.90
C ARG A 76 -5.58 3.72 -9.36
N LEU A 77 -4.78 4.75 -9.60
CA LEU A 77 -4.29 5.14 -10.91
C LEU A 77 -2.77 5.12 -10.84
N LEU A 78 -2.14 4.34 -11.71
CA LEU A 78 -0.69 4.30 -11.84
C LEU A 78 -0.26 5.33 -12.90
N PRO A 79 0.48 6.40 -12.54
CA PRO A 79 1.01 7.31 -13.54
C PRO A 79 2.05 6.60 -14.41
N VAL A 80 2.00 6.86 -15.71
CA VAL A 80 2.94 6.34 -16.69
C VAL A 80 3.85 7.46 -17.14
N LEU A 81 5.17 7.24 -17.11
CA LEU A 81 6.12 8.26 -17.53
C LEU A 81 5.95 8.61 -19.03
N PRO A 82 6.21 9.87 -19.41
CA PRO A 82 6.27 10.28 -20.81
C PRO A 82 7.26 9.43 -21.63
N PRO A 83 7.04 9.29 -22.95
CA PRO A 83 7.89 8.46 -23.81
C PRO A 83 9.33 8.95 -23.89
N GLU A 84 9.58 10.25 -23.72
CA GLU A 84 10.92 10.86 -23.75
C GLU A 84 11.81 10.33 -22.60
N LEU A 85 11.20 10.00 -21.46
CA LEU A 85 11.87 9.41 -20.30
C LEU A 85 11.92 7.87 -20.37
N ARG A 86 11.34 7.26 -21.41
CA ARG A 86 11.27 5.81 -21.60
C ARG A 86 11.67 5.39 -23.03
N PRO A 87 12.88 5.75 -23.48
CA PRO A 87 13.29 5.47 -24.85
C PRO A 87 13.33 3.96 -25.13
N ILE A 88 12.94 3.60 -26.34
CA ILE A 88 13.10 2.28 -26.91
C ILE A 88 14.19 2.43 -27.97
N TYR A 89 15.30 1.69 -27.81
CA TYR A 89 16.42 1.76 -28.73
C TYR A 89 16.30 0.65 -29.77
N HIS A 90 16.37 1.01 -31.05
CA HIS A 90 16.55 0.06 -32.13
C HIS A 90 18.06 -0.09 -32.35
N ILE A 91 18.62 -1.30 -32.17
CA ILE A 91 20.06 -1.55 -32.33
C ILE A 91 20.37 -2.08 -33.74
N ASP A 92 19.64 -3.10 -34.18
CA ASP A 92 19.71 -3.68 -35.52
C ASP A 92 18.28 -3.90 -36.04
N ASP A 93 18.09 -4.13 -37.35
CA ASP A 93 16.79 -4.26 -38.04
C ASP A 93 15.79 -5.24 -37.37
N ASP A 94 16.26 -6.15 -36.51
CA ASP A 94 15.42 -7.15 -35.83
C ASP A 94 15.58 -7.16 -34.29
N LYS A 95 16.29 -6.19 -33.68
CA LYS A 95 16.55 -6.14 -32.23
C LYS A 95 16.19 -4.80 -31.60
N LEU A 96 15.10 -4.83 -30.82
CA LEU A 96 14.66 -3.73 -29.95
C LEU A 96 15.23 -3.92 -28.55
N VAL A 97 15.96 -2.92 -28.05
CA VAL A 97 16.30 -2.81 -26.63
C VAL A 97 15.30 -1.87 -25.97
N THR A 98 14.42 -2.49 -25.20
CA THR A 98 13.44 -1.81 -24.35
C THR A 98 14.00 -1.64 -22.95
N SER A 99 13.77 -0.49 -22.31
CA SER A 99 14.02 -0.34 -20.87
C SER A 99 13.17 -1.31 -20.04
N ASP A 100 13.69 -1.79 -18.91
CA ASP A 100 12.98 -2.64 -17.94
C ASP A 100 11.64 -2.04 -17.51
N ILE A 101 11.54 -0.70 -17.44
CA ILE A 101 10.31 -0.02 -17.02
C ILE A 101 9.17 -0.22 -18.02
N ASN A 102 9.47 -0.29 -19.32
CA ASN A 102 8.47 -0.52 -20.35
C ASN A 102 7.90 -1.93 -20.27
N GLU A 103 8.74 -2.92 -19.90
CA GLU A 103 8.28 -4.29 -19.69
C GLU A 103 7.38 -4.40 -18.46
N ILE A 104 7.74 -3.73 -17.36
CA ILE A 104 6.88 -3.66 -16.17
C ILE A 104 5.52 -3.04 -16.50
N TYR A 105 5.49 -1.92 -17.23
CA TYR A 105 4.23 -1.30 -17.64
C TYR A 105 3.38 -2.22 -18.52
N ARG A 106 3.97 -2.87 -19.53
CA ARG A 106 3.26 -3.85 -20.38
C ARG A 106 2.61 -4.95 -19.53
N ARG A 107 3.37 -5.49 -18.58
CA ARG A 107 2.91 -6.58 -17.71
C ARG A 107 1.75 -6.17 -16.80
N ILE A 108 1.77 -4.94 -16.28
CA ILE A 108 0.70 -4.38 -15.45
C ILE A 108 -0.55 -4.11 -16.30
N ILE A 109 -0.39 -3.45 -17.45
CA ILE A 109 -1.49 -3.14 -18.36
C ILE A 109 -2.19 -4.42 -18.82
N TYR A 110 -1.42 -5.42 -19.24
CA TYR A 110 -1.96 -6.71 -19.67
C TYR A 110 -2.81 -7.37 -18.57
N ARG A 111 -2.28 -7.43 -17.34
CA ARG A 111 -3.03 -7.98 -16.19
C ARG A 111 -4.31 -7.20 -15.91
N ASN A 112 -4.27 -5.87 -15.94
CA ASN A 112 -5.45 -5.04 -15.69
C ASN A 112 -6.52 -5.23 -16.77
N ASN A 113 -6.12 -5.34 -18.05
CA ASN A 113 -7.04 -5.61 -19.15
C ASN A 113 -7.66 -7.00 -19.01
N THR A 114 -6.86 -8.04 -18.80
CA THR A 114 -7.37 -9.40 -18.56
C THR A 114 -8.33 -9.45 -17.36
N LEU A 115 -8.02 -8.78 -16.26
CA LEU A 115 -8.92 -8.71 -15.10
C LEU A 115 -10.23 -8.00 -15.44
N THR A 116 -10.18 -6.93 -16.22
CA THR A 116 -11.37 -6.19 -16.66
C THR A 116 -12.24 -7.06 -17.56
N ASP A 117 -11.63 -7.78 -18.50
CA ASP A 117 -12.32 -8.72 -19.40
C ASP A 117 -12.96 -9.87 -18.63
N LEU A 118 -12.26 -10.44 -17.65
CA LEU A 118 -12.78 -11.51 -16.79
C LEU A 118 -13.98 -11.03 -15.97
N LEU A 119 -13.89 -9.85 -15.34
CA LEU A 119 -15.00 -9.27 -14.59
C LEU A 119 -16.20 -9.01 -15.50
N THR A 120 -15.98 -8.44 -16.69
CA THR A 120 -17.04 -8.16 -17.66
C THR A 120 -17.69 -9.45 -18.17
N THR A 121 -16.89 -10.47 -18.50
CA THR A 121 -17.37 -11.77 -19.00
C THR A 121 -18.13 -12.54 -17.92
N SER A 122 -17.65 -12.51 -16.65
CA SER A 122 -18.36 -13.14 -15.52
C SER A 122 -19.71 -12.49 -15.23
N ILE A 123 -19.84 -11.17 -15.48
CA ILE A 123 -21.11 -10.45 -15.34
C ILE A 123 -22.04 -10.74 -16.54
N ALA A 124 -21.46 -11.07 -17.70
CA ALA A 124 -22.19 -11.37 -18.94
C ALA A 124 -22.65 -12.85 -19.07
N THR A 125 -22.32 -13.73 -18.12
CA THR A 125 -22.96 -15.04 -17.97
C THR A 125 -24.06 -14.94 -16.92
N PRO A 126 -25.35 -14.78 -17.32
CA PRO A 126 -26.45 -14.97 -16.40
C PRO A 126 -26.44 -16.44 -15.94
N GLU A 127 -26.86 -16.69 -14.71
CA GLU A 127 -26.98 -18.00 -14.07
C GLU A 127 -27.95 -19.00 -14.78
N GLU A 128 -28.36 -18.74 -16.02
CA GLU A 128 -29.40 -19.48 -16.75
C GLU A 128 -28.92 -20.69 -17.56
N LEU A 129 -27.61 -21.02 -17.57
CA LEU A 129 -27.10 -22.21 -18.28
C LEU A 129 -26.80 -23.44 -17.39
N ILE A 130 -27.47 -23.56 -16.24
CA ILE A 130 -27.38 -24.77 -15.39
C ILE A 130 -28.70 -25.56 -15.33
N ILE A 131 -29.80 -25.12 -15.95
CA ILE A 131 -31.02 -25.93 -16.02
C ILE A 131 -31.63 -25.91 -17.43
N SER A 132 -31.18 -26.86 -18.25
CA SER A 132 -31.98 -27.51 -19.31
C SER A 132 -31.33 -28.82 -19.73
#